data_AF-C6RAP7-F1
#
_entry.id   AF-C6RAP7-F1
#
_cell.length_a   1.000
_cell.length_b   1.000
_cell.length_c   1.000
_cell.angle_alpha   90.00
_cell.angle_beta   90.00
_cell.angle_gamma   90.00
#
_symmetry.space_group_name_H-M   'P 1'
#
loop_
_entity.id
_entity.type
_entity.pdbx_description
1 polymer ?
#
loop_
_entity_poly.entity_id
_entity_poly.type
_entity_poly.pdbx_seq_one_letter_code
_entity_poly.pdbx_strand_id
1 'polypeptide(L)' 'MQVVAEGPREKCEDLLGLLNEQPSTTRRPGTVDLVVEQWASPKGESGFIER' A
#
# COMPACT_ATOMS: atom_id res chain seq x y z
N MET A 1 0.21 6.82 -9.19
CA MET A 1 -0.47 5.53 -8.88
C MET A 1 -1.17 5.69 -7.55
N GLN A 2 -2.32 5.04 -7.36
CA GLN A 2 -3.01 4.97 -6.08
C GLN A 2 -3.15 3.50 -5.66
N VAL A 3 -2.88 3.20 -4.40
CA VAL A 3 -3.14 1.89 -3.80
C VAL A 3 -4.25 2.09 -2.77
N VAL A 4 -5.31 1.29 -2.87
CA VAL A 4 -6.37 1.22 -1.87
C VAL A 4 -6.26 -0.14 -1.19
N ALA A 5 -6.18 -0.14 0.12
CA ALA A 5 -6.11 -1.36 0.91
C ALA A 5 -7.08 -1.27 2.09
N GLU A 6 -7.89 -2.31 2.26
CA GLU A 6 -8.84 -2.44 3.36
C GLU A 6 -8.56 -3.74 4.11
N GLY A 7 -8.57 -3.68 5.44
CA GLY A 7 -8.27 -4.82 6.29
C GLY A 7 -7.97 -4.42 7.73
N PRO A 8 -7.49 -5.37 8.57
CA PRO A 8 -6.98 -5.05 9.89
C PRO A 8 -5.90 -3.96 9.81
N ARG A 9 -5.95 -2.99 10.72
CA ARG A 9 -5.05 -1.83 10.73
C ARG A 9 -3.57 -2.22 10.61
N GLU A 10 -3.16 -3.22 11.38
CA GLU A 10 -1.78 -3.76 11.36
C GLU A 10 -1.34 -4.18 9.95
N LYS A 11 -2.23 -4.78 9.15
CA LYS A 11 -1.90 -5.23 7.78
C LYS A 11 -1.80 -4.07 6.79
N CYS A 12 -2.61 -3.04 6.98
CA CYS A 12 -2.49 -1.81 6.19
C CYS A 12 -1.18 -1.09 6.53
N GLU A 13 -0.76 -1.08 7.79
CA GLU A 13 0.52 -0.51 8.22
C GLU A 13 1.72 -1.32 7.71
N ASP A 14 1.66 -2.65 7.73
CA ASP A 14 2.67 -3.53 7.11
C ASP A 14 2.84 -3.18 5.61
N LEU A 15 1.73 -3.05 4.87
CA LEU A 15 1.76 -2.67 3.45
C LEU A 15 2.32 -1.27 3.25
N LEU A 16 1.93 -0.30 4.07
CA LEU A 16 2.46 1.06 4.03
C LEU A 16 3.96 1.09 4.27
N GLY A 17 4.45 0.26 5.19
CA GLY A 17 5.88 0.08 5.47
C GLY A 17 6.62 -0.44 4.24
N LEU A 18 6.07 -1.47 3.57
CA LEU A 18 6.62 -1.94 2.30
C LEU A 18 6.64 -0.80 1.28
N LEU A 19 5.54 -0.09 1.03
CA LEU A 19 5.49 0.99 0.03
C LEU A 19 6.51 2.10 0.27
N ASN A 20 6.79 2.45 1.53
CA ASN A 20 7.76 3.48 1.91
C ASN A 20 9.22 3.00 1.91
N GLU A 21 9.44 1.69 1.93
CA GLU A 21 10.78 1.12 2.06
C GLU A 21 11.71 1.60 0.94
N GLN A 22 12.87 2.14 1.33
CA GLN A 22 14.00 2.39 0.43
C GLN A 22 15.37 2.05 1.06
N PRO A 23 16.22 1.28 0.35
CA PRO A 23 15.94 0.58 -0.90
C PRO A 23 14.92 -0.56 -0.67
N SER A 24 14.04 -0.81 -1.63
CA SER A 24 13.11 -1.94 -1.55
C SER A 24 13.86 -3.27 -1.36
N THR A 25 13.47 -4.08 -0.37
CA THR A 25 13.94 -5.46 -0.17
C THR A 25 13.16 -6.45 -1.03
N THR A 26 12.05 -5.99 -1.62
CA THR A 26 11.22 -6.76 -2.56
C THR A 26 11.58 -6.44 -4.01
N ARG A 27 11.17 -7.28 -4.96
CA ARG A 27 11.32 -7.06 -6.41
C ARG A 27 10.32 -6.03 -6.95
N ARG A 28 10.23 -4.86 -6.30
CA ARG A 28 9.36 -3.76 -6.72
C ARG A 28 9.81 -3.22 -8.08
N PRO A 29 8.94 -3.20 -9.10
CA PRO A 29 9.24 -2.55 -10.36
C PRO A 29 9.32 -1.03 -10.19
N GLY A 30 10.37 -0.41 -10.72
CA GLY A 30 10.57 1.04 -10.65
C GLY A 30 10.98 1.56 -9.27
N THR A 31 10.88 2.87 -9.11
CA THR A 31 11.26 3.60 -7.89
C THR A 31 10.05 4.33 -7.32
N VAL A 32 9.94 4.38 -5.99
CA VAL A 32 8.92 5.15 -5.27
C VAL A 32 9.64 6.28 -4.54
N ASP A 33 9.44 7.51 -5.00
CA ASP A 33 10.09 8.69 -4.42
C ASP A 33 9.31 9.27 -3.23
N LEU A 34 7.98 9.07 -3.20
CA LEU A 34 7.09 9.59 -2.17
C LEU A 34 5.88 8.67 -1.97
N VAL A 35 5.50 8.46 -0.72
CA VAL A 35 4.22 7.86 -0.32
C VAL A 35 3.46 8.87 0.52
N VAL A 36 2.19 9.10 0.17
CA VAL A 36 1.26 9.92 0.94
C VAL A 36 0.18 9.01 1.50
N GLU A 37 0.05 8.97 2.82
CA GLU A 37 -0.97 8.18 3.49
C GLU A 37 -2.33 8.89 3.56
N GLN A 38 -3.40 8.13 3.37
CA GLN A 38 -4.77 8.61 3.54
C GLN A 38 -5.63 7.51 4.15
N TRP A 39 -6.28 7.82 5.28
CA TRP A 39 -7.12 6.88 6.02
C TRP A 39 -8.60 7.25 5.89
N ALA A 40 -9.44 6.23 5.68
CA ALA A 40 -10.88 6.37 5.53
C ALA A 40 -11.60 5.14 6.08
N SER A 41 -12.92 5.23 6.26
CA SER A 41 -13.75 4.07 6.58
C SER A 41 -13.77 3.06 5.42
N PRO A 42 -13.84 1.74 5.70
CA PRO A 42 -13.92 0.71 4.67
C PRO A 42 -15.15 0.87 3.77
N LYS A 43 -14.99 0.55 2.49
CA LYS A 43 -16.02 0.54 1.44
C LYS A 43 -16.36 -0.85 0.94
N GLY A 44 -15.66 -1.88 1.41
CA GLY A 44 -15.91 -3.28 1.07
C GLY A 44 -15.02 -3.79 -0.07
N GLU A 45 -13.80 -3.27 -0.20
CA GLU A 45 -12.84 -3.77 -1.19
C GLU A 45 -12.47 -5.22 -0.89
N SER A 46 -12.29 -6.03 -1.94
CA SER A 46 -11.94 -7.44 -1.80
C SER A 46 -11.10 -7.94 -2.96
N GLY A 47 -10.24 -8.92 -2.67
CA GLY A 47 -9.24 -9.39 -3.62
C GLY A 47 -8.15 -8.35 -3.87
N PHE A 48 -7.45 -8.49 -5.00
CA PHE A 48 -6.42 -7.56 -5.45
C PHE A 48 -6.62 -7.34 -6.95
N ILE A 49 -6.88 -6.09 -7.35
CA ILE A 49 -7.18 -5.70 -8.73
C ILE A 49 -6.19 -4.61 -9.14
N GLU A 50 -5.46 -4.85 -10.23
CA GLU A 50 -4.51 -3.89 -10.81
C GLU A 50 -5.16 -3.17 -12.01
N ARG A 51 -5.04 -1.84 -12.10
CA ARG A 51 -5.58 -1.00 -13.17
C ARG A 51 -4.68 0.18 -13.51
#